data_AF-X1S3N8-F1
#
_entry.id   AF-X1S3N8-F1
#
_cell.length_a   1.000
_cell.length_b   1.000
_cell.length_c   1.000
_cell.angle_alpha   90.00
_cell.angle_beta   90.00
_cell.angle_gamma   90.00
#
_symmetry.space_group_name_H-M   'P 1'
#
loop_
_entity.id
_entity.type
_entity.pdbx_description
1 polymer ?
#
loop_
_entity_poly.entity_id
_entity_poly.type
_entity_poly.pdbx_seq_one_letter_code
_entity_poly.pdbx_strand_id
1 'polypeptide(L)'
;MLDPWGSSGPTNDEDYERIKKEFGIEEIDEVVRQKLIRNRFIRRKIIFGHRDLGLVLNAIEKKQPWAVMSGIKPSGPFHLGTSTTALEIIEFQKMGGKAYYCIADIESWEDNGITYKEAVIRLFSLKSIEKYELLSNWDSFTGSSYTISIS
;
A
#
# COMPACT_ATOMS: atom_id res chain seq x y z
N MET A 1 3.95 -12.02 -18.80
CA MET A 1 4.82 -12.00 -17.61
C MET A 1 4.48 -10.71 -16.89
N LEU A 2 4.08 -10.80 -15.62
CA LEU A 2 3.73 -9.62 -14.83
C LEU A 2 4.98 -9.23 -14.05
N ASP A 3 5.58 -8.11 -14.44
CA ASP A 3 6.72 -7.50 -13.80
C ASP A 3 6.45 -5.98 -13.68
N PRO A 4 7.14 -5.26 -12.79
CA PRO A 4 6.90 -3.82 -12.56
C PRO A 4 7.04 -2.93 -13.81
N TRP A 5 7.61 -3.46 -14.90
CA TRP A 5 7.87 -2.76 -16.15
C TRP A 5 7.12 -3.36 -17.37
N GLY A 6 6.37 -4.46 -17.18
CA GLY A 6 5.70 -5.23 -18.22
C GLY A 6 4.31 -4.69 -18.58
N SER A 7 4.08 -4.40 -19.86
CA SER A 7 2.80 -3.87 -20.40
C SER A 7 1.73 -4.93 -20.71
N SER A 8 2.01 -6.21 -20.43
CA SER A 8 1.12 -7.33 -20.71
C SER A 8 0.41 -7.79 -19.44
N GLY A 9 -0.72 -7.16 -19.12
CA GLY A 9 -1.60 -7.61 -18.04
C GLY A 9 -2.25 -8.97 -18.35
N PRO A 10 -2.78 -9.67 -17.35
CA PRO A 10 -3.56 -10.90 -17.54
C PRO A 10 -4.74 -10.62 -18.48
N THR A 11 -4.91 -11.46 -19.50
CA THR A 11 -5.91 -11.24 -20.57
C THR A 11 -7.13 -12.14 -20.45
N ASN A 12 -7.07 -13.13 -19.56
CA ASN A 12 -8.14 -14.09 -19.28
C ASN A 12 -8.08 -14.55 -17.81
N ASP A 13 -9.12 -15.26 -17.37
CA ASP A 13 -9.25 -15.74 -15.99
C ASP A 13 -8.16 -16.76 -15.62
N GLU A 14 -7.69 -17.57 -16.57
CA GLU A 14 -6.62 -18.54 -16.36
C GLU A 14 -5.28 -17.88 -16.01
N ASP A 15 -4.98 -16.73 -16.64
CA ASP A 15 -3.82 -15.92 -16.29
C ASP A 15 -3.93 -15.39 -14.85
N TYR A 16 -5.12 -14.94 -14.43
CA TYR A 16 -5.36 -14.48 -13.05
C TYR A 16 -5.16 -15.60 -12.02
N GLU A 17 -5.69 -16.81 -12.26
CA GLU A 17 -5.49 -17.94 -11.37
C GLU A 17 -4.01 -18.35 -11.26
N ARG A 18 -3.29 -18.34 -12.39
CA ARG A 18 -1.85 -18.61 -12.39
C ARG A 18 -1.09 -17.59 -11.54
N ILE A 19 -1.36 -16.30 -11.72
CA ILE A 19 -0.72 -15.23 -10.95
C ILE A 19 -1.04 -15.37 -9.47
N LYS A 20 -2.31 -15.59 -9.10
CA LYS A 20 -2.70 -15.81 -7.71
C LYS A 20 -1.90 -16.94 -7.08
N LYS A 21 -1.73 -18.06 -7.80
CA LYS A 21 -0.95 -19.21 -7.33
C LYS A 21 0.55 -18.92 -7.24
N GLU A 22 1.15 -18.32 -8.26
CA GLU A 22 2.59 -18.00 -8.28
C GLU A 22 2.98 -17.01 -7.19
N PHE A 23 2.17 -15.97 -7.02
CA PHE A 23 2.41 -14.92 -6.03
C PHE A 23 1.75 -15.23 -4.68
N GLY A 24 1.19 -16.43 -4.46
CA GLY A 24 0.54 -16.78 -3.19
C GLY A 24 -0.45 -15.71 -2.71
N ILE A 25 -1.27 -15.22 -3.63
CA ILE A 25 -2.31 -14.22 -3.36
C ILE A 25 -3.60 -14.97 -3.10
N GLU A 26 -4.12 -14.78 -1.90
CA GLU A 26 -5.43 -15.28 -1.47
C GLU A 26 -6.50 -14.22 -1.75
N GLU A 27 -7.73 -14.64 -2.04
CA GLU A 27 -8.84 -13.71 -2.24
C GLU A 27 -9.39 -13.19 -0.91
N ILE A 28 -9.79 -11.92 -0.89
CA ILE A 28 -10.61 -11.38 0.21
C ILE A 28 -12.03 -11.94 0.07
N ASP A 29 -12.32 -13.00 0.81
CA ASP A 29 -13.67 -13.55 0.93
C ASP A 29 -14.65 -12.57 1.59
N GLU A 30 -15.94 -12.88 1.55
CA GLU A 30 -16.97 -12.00 2.12
C GLU A 30 -16.89 -11.93 3.65
N VAL A 31 -16.40 -12.97 4.32
CA VAL A 31 -16.27 -12.99 5.79
C VAL A 31 -15.21 -11.97 6.23
N VAL A 32 -14.03 -11.99 5.60
CA VAL A 32 -12.96 -11.03 5.82
C VAL A 32 -13.40 -9.63 5.40
N ARG A 33 -14.09 -9.50 4.27
CA ARG A 33 -14.61 -8.22 3.79
C ARG A 33 -15.54 -7.56 4.82
N GLN A 34 -16.43 -8.34 5.43
CA GLN A 34 -17.32 -7.83 6.47
C GLN A 34 -16.56 -7.40 7.73
N LYS A 35 -15.51 -8.13 8.14
CA LYS A 35 -14.62 -7.70 9.24
C LYS A 35 -13.95 -6.35 8.96
N LEU A 36 -13.64 -6.06 7.71
CA LEU A 36 -12.94 -4.84 7.27
C LEU A 36 -13.85 -3.83 6.56
N ILE A 37 -15.17 -3.90 6.78
CA ILE A 37 -16.17 -3.12 6.03
C ILE A 37 -16.00 -1.60 6.16
N ARG A 38 -15.31 -1.12 7.21
CA ARG A 38 -15.00 0.30 7.40
C ARG A 38 -14.00 0.80 6.37
N ASN A 39 -13.04 -0.03 5.95
CA ASN A 39 -12.08 0.29 4.90
C ASN A 39 -12.79 0.38 3.54
N ARG A 40 -12.78 1.56 2.93
CA ARG A 40 -13.51 1.82 1.68
C ARG A 40 -12.98 1.04 0.49
N PHE A 41 -11.68 0.74 0.42
CA PHE A 41 -11.08 0.02 -0.69
C PHE A 41 -11.44 -1.47 -0.66
N ILE A 42 -11.46 -2.05 0.54
CA ILE A 42 -11.94 -3.42 0.76
C ILE A 42 -13.46 -3.51 0.54
N ARG A 43 -14.23 -2.58 1.10
CA ARG A 43 -15.70 -2.53 0.92
C ARG A 43 -16.10 -2.41 -0.56
N ARG A 44 -15.39 -1.59 -1.34
CA ARG A 44 -15.67 -1.36 -2.77
C ARG A 44 -15.03 -2.40 -3.70
N LYS A 45 -14.41 -3.45 -3.15
CA LYS A 45 -13.72 -4.51 -3.90
C LYS A 45 -12.57 -4.00 -4.79
N ILE A 46 -11.95 -2.88 -4.41
CA ILE A 46 -10.76 -2.34 -5.09
C ILE A 46 -9.54 -3.18 -4.69
N ILE A 47 -9.39 -3.45 -3.39
CA ILE A 47 -8.46 -4.49 -2.91
C ILE A 47 -9.23 -5.81 -2.92
N PHE A 48 -8.74 -6.76 -3.71
CA PHE A 48 -9.39 -8.07 -3.92
C PHE A 48 -8.51 -9.25 -3.51
N GLY A 49 -7.19 -9.06 -3.43
CA GLY A 49 -6.23 -10.08 -3.04
C GLY A 49 -5.38 -9.65 -1.84
N HIS A 50 -4.85 -10.64 -1.11
CA HIS A 50 -3.95 -10.41 0.01
C HIS A 50 -2.97 -11.56 0.22
N ARG A 51 -1.95 -11.33 1.05
CA ARG A 51 -1.12 -12.39 1.65
C ARG A 51 -1.08 -12.17 3.16
N ASP A 52 -1.35 -13.23 3.93
CA ASP A 52 -1.25 -13.22 5.40
C ASP A 52 -2.09 -12.13 6.12
N LEU A 53 -3.17 -11.62 5.50
CA LEU A 53 -4.05 -10.62 6.12
C LEU A 53 -4.64 -11.11 7.45
N GLY A 54 -4.79 -12.42 7.60
CA GLY A 54 -5.19 -13.08 8.85
C GLY A 54 -4.31 -12.72 10.05
N LEU A 55 -3.01 -12.48 9.86
CA LEU A 55 -2.11 -12.05 10.94
C LEU A 55 -2.51 -10.69 11.48
N VAL A 56 -2.87 -9.77 10.59
CA VAL A 56 -3.27 -8.41 10.96
C VAL A 56 -4.67 -8.40 11.56
N LEU A 57 -5.60 -9.20 11.02
CA LEU A 57 -6.92 -9.40 11.63
C LEU A 57 -6.79 -9.91 13.06
N ASN A 58 -5.92 -10.90 13.29
CA ASN A 58 -5.67 -11.45 14.62
C ASN A 58 -5.07 -10.38 15.56
N ALA A 59 -4.14 -9.55 15.06
CA ALA A 59 -3.59 -8.44 15.83
C ALA A 59 -4.67 -7.41 16.20
N ILE A 60 -5.55 -7.05 15.26
CA ILE A 60 -6.69 -6.16 15.50
C ILE A 60 -7.62 -6.76 16.57
N GLU A 61 -8.01 -8.03 16.43
CA GLU A 61 -8.89 -8.73 17.37
C GLU A 61 -8.28 -8.80 18.79
N LYS A 62 -6.97 -9.06 18.88
CA LYS A 62 -6.22 -9.12 20.15
C LYS A 62 -5.76 -7.76 20.68
N LYS A 63 -6.10 -6.66 20.00
CA LYS A 63 -5.64 -5.30 20.32
C LYS A 63 -4.10 -5.20 20.42
N GLN A 64 -3.40 -5.94 19.58
CA GLN A 64 -1.95 -5.90 19.47
C GLN A 64 -1.50 -4.84 18.46
N PRO A 65 -0.31 -4.25 18.62
CA PRO A 65 0.24 -3.32 17.64
C PRO A 65 0.43 -3.98 16.26
N TRP A 66 0.11 -3.23 15.22
CA TRP A 66 0.34 -3.62 13.82
C TRP A 66 0.64 -2.38 12.97
N ALA A 67 1.18 -2.59 11.79
CA ALA A 67 1.62 -1.54 10.89
C ALA A 67 1.13 -1.76 9.46
N VAL A 68 1.07 -0.68 8.70
CA VAL A 68 0.86 -0.68 7.25
C VAL A 68 2.01 0.08 6.61
N MET A 69 2.51 -0.43 5.49
CA MET A 69 3.62 0.17 4.75
C MET A 69 3.35 0.16 3.24
N SER A 70 3.75 1.24 2.61
CA SER A 70 3.92 1.34 1.16
C SER A 70 4.91 2.47 0.88
N GLY A 71 5.08 2.83 -0.37
CA GLY A 71 5.93 3.93 -0.76
C GLY A 71 5.70 4.38 -2.19
N ILE A 72 6.48 5.36 -2.58
CA ILE A 72 6.47 5.91 -3.93
C ILE A 72 7.90 6.05 -4.44
N LYS A 73 8.12 5.68 -5.70
CA LYS A 73 9.24 6.18 -6.48
C LYS A 73 8.82 7.47 -7.20
N PRO A 74 9.41 8.63 -6.86
CA PRO A 74 9.14 9.84 -7.62
C PRO A 74 9.53 9.64 -9.09
N SER A 75 8.58 9.73 -10.02
CA SER A 75 8.86 9.52 -11.45
C SER A 75 8.26 10.63 -12.31
N GLY A 76 7.13 11.20 -11.92
CA GLY A 76 6.50 12.34 -12.58
C GLY A 76 5.58 13.16 -11.66
N PRO A 77 4.70 14.01 -12.21
CA PRO A 77 3.63 14.68 -11.47
C PRO A 77 2.69 13.65 -10.81
N PHE A 78 2.14 14.00 -9.65
CA PHE A 78 1.12 13.16 -9.01
C PHE A 78 -0.12 13.06 -9.89
N HIS A 79 -0.55 11.82 -10.13
CA HIS A 79 -1.81 11.52 -10.79
C HIS A 79 -2.63 10.54 -9.92
N LEU A 80 -3.92 10.37 -10.24
CA LEU A 80 -4.87 9.61 -9.43
C LEU A 80 -4.37 8.21 -9.04
N GLY A 81 -3.70 7.50 -9.96
CA GLY A 81 -3.14 6.17 -9.69
C GLY A 81 -2.18 6.14 -8.49
N THR A 82 -1.21 7.06 -8.45
CA THR A 82 -0.24 7.16 -7.36
C THR A 82 -0.87 7.64 -6.05
N SER A 83 -1.97 8.40 -6.14
CA SER A 83 -2.73 8.82 -4.97
C SER A 83 -3.48 7.63 -4.33
N THR A 84 -3.91 6.63 -5.10
CA THR A 84 -4.66 5.48 -4.58
C THR A 84 -3.91 4.76 -3.47
N THR A 85 -2.63 4.43 -3.66
CA THR A 85 -1.80 3.73 -2.67
C THR A 85 -1.63 4.55 -1.38
N ALA A 86 -1.44 5.87 -1.50
CA ALA A 86 -1.37 6.76 -0.34
C ALA A 86 -2.71 6.77 0.42
N LEU A 87 -3.82 6.82 -0.30
CA LEU A 87 -5.15 6.79 0.28
C LEU A 87 -5.50 5.44 0.95
N GLU A 88 -5.02 4.33 0.40
CA GLU A 88 -5.20 2.99 0.99
C GLU A 88 -4.51 2.88 2.34
N ILE A 89 -3.29 3.41 2.46
CA ILE A 89 -2.59 3.48 3.75
C ILE A 89 -3.39 4.26 4.78
N ILE A 90 -3.97 5.40 4.40
CA ILE A 90 -4.76 6.21 5.32
C ILE A 90 -5.96 5.42 5.86
N GLU A 91 -6.60 4.59 5.04
CA GLU A 91 -7.72 3.77 5.50
C GLU A 91 -7.29 2.73 6.54
N PHE A 92 -6.10 2.12 6.38
CA PHE A 92 -5.54 1.23 7.40
C PHE A 92 -5.04 1.98 8.64
N GLN A 93 -4.50 3.19 8.49
CA GLN A 93 -4.13 4.05 9.61
C GLN A 93 -5.36 4.38 10.48
N LYS A 94 -6.48 4.74 9.84
CA LYS A 94 -7.77 5.00 10.52
C LYS A 94 -8.32 3.77 11.27
N MET A 95 -7.87 2.57 10.91
CA MET A 95 -8.21 1.32 11.62
C MET A 95 -7.30 1.04 12.83
N GLY A 96 -6.31 1.91 13.11
CA GLY A 96 -5.42 1.81 14.26
C GLY A 96 -4.02 1.26 13.94
N GLY A 97 -3.69 1.05 12.65
CA GLY A 97 -2.35 0.64 12.24
C GLY A 97 -1.36 1.80 12.24
N LYS A 98 -0.11 1.54 12.61
CA LYS A 98 0.97 2.52 12.42
C LYS A 98 1.35 2.58 10.94
N ALA A 99 1.27 3.76 10.34
CA ALA A 99 1.54 3.94 8.91
C ALA A 99 2.99 4.32 8.64
N TYR A 100 3.60 3.67 7.65
CA TYR A 100 4.92 3.98 7.11
C TYR A 100 4.81 4.23 5.61
N TYR A 101 5.31 5.39 5.15
CA TYR A 101 5.29 5.77 3.75
C TYR A 101 6.71 6.08 3.28
N CYS A 102 7.27 5.20 2.46
CA CYS A 102 8.66 5.26 1.99
C CYS A 102 8.78 6.06 0.68
N ILE A 103 9.94 6.66 0.47
CA ILE A 103 10.27 7.38 -0.77
C ILE A 103 11.52 6.74 -1.33
N ALA A 104 11.42 6.22 -2.55
CA ALA A 104 12.55 5.65 -3.26
C ALA A 104 13.28 6.75 -4.05
N ASP A 105 13.93 7.66 -3.33
CA ASP A 105 14.65 8.81 -3.90
C ASP A 105 15.94 8.38 -4.63
N ILE A 106 16.68 7.42 -4.09
CA ILE A 106 17.86 6.83 -4.76
C ILE A 106 17.46 6.13 -6.06
N GLU A 107 16.39 5.32 -6.04
CA GLU A 107 15.88 4.64 -7.25
C GLU A 107 15.41 5.66 -8.30
N SER A 108 14.77 6.75 -7.86
CA SER A 108 14.36 7.86 -8.71
C SER A 108 15.53 8.61 -9.34
N TRP A 109 16.62 8.80 -8.60
CA TRP A 109 17.86 9.39 -9.12
C TRP A 109 18.48 8.50 -10.20
N GLU A 110 18.64 7.21 -9.92
CA GLU A 110 19.27 6.25 -10.83
C GLU A 110 18.46 6.06 -12.13
N ASP A 111 17.14 5.90 -12.04
CA ASP A 111 16.31 5.63 -13.22
C ASP A 111 15.97 6.87 -14.04
N ASN A 112 15.75 8.01 -13.37
CA ASN A 112 15.10 9.19 -13.96
C ASN A 112 15.93 10.48 -13.82
N GLY A 113 17.08 10.44 -13.15
CA GLY A 113 17.92 11.61 -12.92
C GLY A 113 17.29 12.67 -12.01
N ILE A 114 16.26 12.29 -11.23
CA ILE A 114 15.53 13.20 -10.36
C ILE A 114 16.35 13.49 -9.11
N THR A 115 16.67 14.76 -8.87
CA THR A 115 17.46 15.19 -7.70
C THR A 115 16.74 14.88 -6.39
N TYR A 116 17.49 14.66 -5.31
CA TYR A 116 16.94 14.53 -3.95
C TYR A 116 16.00 15.69 -3.59
N LYS A 117 16.34 16.92 -4.00
CA LYS A 117 15.50 18.10 -3.76
C LYS A 117 14.15 17.99 -4.47
N GLU A 118 14.13 17.52 -5.71
CA GLU A 118 12.90 17.32 -6.48
C GLU A 118 12.06 16.16 -5.93
N ALA A 119 12.69 15.06 -5.53
CA ALA A 119 12.02 13.94 -4.87
C ALA A 119 11.27 14.40 -3.60
N VAL A 120 11.94 15.20 -2.77
CA VAL A 120 11.34 15.78 -1.56
C VAL A 120 10.20 16.75 -1.87
N ILE A 121 10.33 17.62 -2.88
CA ILE A 121 9.25 18.54 -3.29
C ILE A 121 8.01 17.76 -3.72
N ARG A 122 8.17 16.67 -4.48
CA ARG A 122 7.05 15.84 -4.92
C ARG A 122 6.33 15.17 -3.75
N LEU A 123 7.03 14.81 -2.67
CA LEU A 123 6.40 14.37 -1.42
C LEU A 123 5.52 15.46 -0.80
N PHE A 124 5.92 16.73 -0.83
CA PHE A 124 5.08 17.80 -0.29
C PHE A 124 3.76 17.94 -1.03
N SER A 125 3.72 17.62 -2.33
CA SER A 125 2.47 17.56 -3.08
C SER A 125 1.52 16.50 -2.52
N LEU A 126 2.00 15.34 -2.04
CA LEU A 126 1.17 14.36 -1.31
C LEU A 126 0.56 14.93 -0.03
N LYS A 127 1.33 15.73 0.72
CA LYS A 127 0.83 16.33 1.98
C LYS A 127 -0.38 17.23 1.76
N SER A 128 -0.59 17.73 0.54
CA SER A 128 -1.76 18.54 0.19
C SER A 128 -3.03 17.73 -0.12
N ILE A 129 -2.90 16.42 -0.37
CA ILE A 129 -4.00 15.56 -0.86
C ILE A 129 -4.94 15.12 0.26
N GLU A 130 -4.48 14.98 1.50
CA GLU A 130 -5.38 14.89 2.66
C GLU A 130 -4.80 15.67 3.85
N LYS A 131 -5.67 16.45 4.48
CA LYS A 131 -5.38 17.34 5.62
C LYS A 131 -4.80 16.53 6.79
N TYR A 132 -3.48 16.59 6.95
CA TYR A 132 -2.74 16.34 8.20
C TYR A 132 -3.08 15.04 8.98
N GLU A 133 -2.71 13.85 8.50
CA GLU A 133 -2.62 12.65 9.39
C GLU A 133 -1.46 11.69 9.07
N LEU A 134 -0.94 11.67 7.84
CA LEU A 134 0.13 10.71 7.46
C LEU A 134 1.50 10.97 8.12
N LEU A 135 1.73 12.14 8.70
CA LEU A 135 3.09 12.59 9.05
C LEU A 135 3.25 13.11 10.48
N SER A 136 2.22 13.09 11.31
CA SER A 136 2.33 13.55 12.70
C SER A 136 3.07 12.57 13.61
N ASN A 137 3.25 11.30 13.22
CA ASN A 137 3.81 10.22 14.06
C ASN A 137 4.88 9.37 13.34
N TRP A 138 5.83 10.03 12.68
CA TRP A 138 6.95 9.36 12.01
C TRP A 138 8.01 8.97 13.04
N ASP A 139 8.03 7.70 13.49
CA ASP A 139 9.14 7.17 14.29
C ASP A 139 9.90 6.09 13.51
N SER A 140 11.22 6.05 13.70
CA SER A 140 12.10 4.98 13.23
C SER A 140 11.72 3.61 13.78
N PHE A 141 11.77 2.58 12.95
CA PHE A 141 11.35 1.22 13.27
C PHE A 141 12.35 0.48 14.18
N THR A 142 11.92 0.07 15.37
CA THR A 142 12.63 -0.90 16.23
C THR A 142 11.62 -1.85 16.88
N GLY A 143 11.18 -2.90 16.18
CA GLY A 143 10.38 -3.97 16.81
C GLY A 143 9.62 -4.87 15.83
N SER A 144 9.43 -6.14 16.19
CA SER A 144 8.63 -7.11 15.44
C SER A 144 7.15 -6.68 15.38
N SER A 145 6.71 -6.21 14.22
CA SER A 145 5.35 -5.71 13.98
C SER A 145 4.74 -6.41 12.76
N TYR A 146 3.48 -6.86 12.86
CA TYR A 146 2.74 -7.40 11.71
C TYR A 146 2.51 -6.28 10.68
N THR A 147 2.88 -6.49 9.42
CA THR A 147 2.88 -5.44 8.38
C THR A 147 1.97 -5.81 7.22
N ILE A 148 1.07 -4.91 6.83
CA ILE A 148 0.41 -4.96 5.53
C ILE A 148 1.29 -4.23 4.52
N SER A 149 1.75 -4.93 3.49
CA SER A 149 2.34 -4.32 2.30
C SER A 149 1.24 -4.07 1.27
N ILE A 150 1.12 -2.84 0.81
CA ILE A 150 0.18 -2.45 -0.25
C ILE A 150 1.01 -2.12 -1.49
N SER A 151 0.87 -2.91 -2.54
CA SER A 151 1.58 -2.79 -3.83
C SER A 151 0.59 -2.51 -4.95
#